data_AF-A0A955WGS8-F1
#
_entry.id   AF-A0A955WGS8-F1
#
_cell.length_a   1.000
_cell.length_b   1.000
_cell.length_c   1.000
_cell.angle_alpha   90.00
_cell.angle_beta   90.00
_cell.angle_gamma   90.00
#
_symmetry.space_group_name_H-M   'P 1'
#
loop_
_entity.id
_entity.type
_entity.pdbx_description
1 polymer ?
#
loop_
_entity_poly.entity_id
_entity_poly.type
_entity_poly.pdbx_seq_one_letter_code
_entity_poly.pdbx_strand_id
1 'polypeptide(L)'
;ALLRAAPDIDGDGAPDVDVGHLFYYGVSLGGLLGPGLIALDGEIDMAILSVPGGHLTTFITDNSAVDAFRPVLINLIGGEEEFDRLLPVVQALIDPADPATFAPFVLGERLAPSAGPPNLLVAVAAYDDVVPPSTGRALARALGAVHVSPVVESVDLLPVVDPPVKENLAEGTVTAGFFQLDRVTDGGRLQPAEHTNTPLSIEAQTQMRVFIMDWLNGGAAVIDDPYRMLDTPPLP
;
A
#
# COMPACT_ATOMS: atom_id res chain seq x y z
N ALA A 1 -21.35 -4.71 4.82
CA ALA A 1 -21.13 -3.91 3.60
C ALA A 1 -22.19 -4.21 2.52
N LEU A 2 -22.42 -3.31 1.55
CA LEU A 2 -23.44 -3.47 0.49
C LEU A 2 -23.34 -4.79 -0.29
N LEU A 3 -22.12 -5.29 -0.50
CA LEU A 3 -21.86 -6.56 -1.19
C LEU A 3 -22.46 -7.78 -0.48
N ARG A 4 -22.62 -7.72 0.85
CA ARG A 4 -23.33 -8.76 1.62
C ARG A 4 -24.84 -8.58 1.66
N ALA A 5 -25.31 -7.34 1.47
CA ALA A 5 -26.73 -7.02 1.58
C ALA A 5 -27.53 -7.43 0.34
N ALA A 6 -26.89 -7.48 -0.83
CA ALA A 6 -27.48 -7.87 -2.10
C ALA A 6 -26.47 -8.65 -2.97
N PRO A 7 -26.15 -9.90 -2.60
CA PRO A 7 -25.19 -10.70 -3.36
C PRO A 7 -25.79 -11.29 -4.64
N ASP A 8 -27.11 -11.28 -4.76
CA ASP A 8 -27.88 -11.64 -5.95
C ASP A 8 -28.10 -10.36 -6.79
N ILE A 9 -27.28 -10.21 -7.83
CA ILE A 9 -27.22 -9.03 -8.70
C ILE A 9 -28.28 -9.13 -9.80
N ASP A 10 -28.56 -10.34 -10.29
CA ASP A 10 -29.50 -10.56 -11.40
C ASP A 10 -30.94 -10.92 -10.96
N GLY A 11 -31.15 -11.19 -9.68
CA GLY A 11 -32.44 -11.45 -9.06
C GLY A 11 -32.94 -12.89 -9.23
N ASP A 12 -32.06 -13.85 -9.56
CA ASP A 12 -32.43 -15.25 -9.77
C ASP A 12 -32.59 -16.06 -8.47
N GLY A 13 -32.27 -15.45 -7.32
CA GLY A 13 -32.34 -16.05 -5.99
C GLY A 13 -31.08 -16.81 -5.56
N ALA A 14 -30.02 -16.82 -6.37
CA ALA A 14 -28.70 -17.34 -6.03
C ALA A 14 -27.69 -16.17 -5.84
N PRO A 15 -26.73 -16.30 -4.91
CA PRO A 15 -25.64 -15.33 -4.81
C PRO A 15 -24.74 -15.36 -6.07
N ASP A 16 -24.58 -14.21 -6.73
CA ASP A 16 -23.64 -13.99 -7.84
C ASP A 16 -22.21 -13.72 -7.37
N VAL A 17 -22.07 -13.28 -6.12
CA VAL A 17 -20.78 -12.90 -5.52
C VAL A 17 -20.47 -13.73 -4.29
N ASP A 18 -19.19 -14.08 -4.15
CA ASP A 18 -18.67 -14.71 -2.95
C ASP A 18 -18.55 -13.69 -1.81
N VAL A 19 -19.51 -13.72 -0.90
CA VAL A 19 -19.54 -12.86 0.30
C VAL A 19 -18.63 -13.34 1.43
N GLY A 20 -18.05 -14.54 1.28
CA GLY A 20 -17.14 -15.17 2.23
C GLY A 20 -15.67 -14.81 2.02
N HIS A 21 -15.32 -14.29 0.84
CA HIS A 21 -13.95 -13.89 0.49
C HIS A 21 -13.95 -12.45 -0.05
N LEU A 22 -13.90 -11.48 0.85
CA LEU A 22 -13.85 -10.07 0.49
C LEU A 22 -12.42 -9.55 0.58
N PHE A 23 -11.90 -9.06 -0.54
CA PHE A 23 -10.59 -8.41 -0.58
C PHE A 23 -10.67 -7.00 -1.19
N TYR A 24 -9.77 -6.12 -0.74
CA TYR A 24 -9.62 -4.77 -1.25
C TYR A 24 -8.39 -4.66 -2.14
N TYR A 25 -8.53 -4.06 -3.32
CA TYR A 25 -7.39 -3.69 -4.16
C TYR A 25 -7.44 -2.21 -4.49
N GLY A 26 -6.49 -1.46 -3.93
CA GLY A 26 -6.35 -0.03 -4.12
C GLY A 26 -5.05 0.31 -4.84
N VAL A 27 -5.16 1.06 -5.94
CA VAL A 27 -4.00 1.58 -6.70
C VAL A 27 -3.92 3.09 -6.52
N SER A 28 -2.73 3.63 -6.26
CA SER A 28 -2.49 5.09 -6.16
C SER A 28 -3.42 5.72 -5.12
N LEU A 29 -4.31 6.65 -5.51
CA LEU A 29 -5.33 7.23 -4.63
C LEU A 29 -6.17 6.17 -3.91
N GLY A 30 -6.50 5.05 -4.57
CA GLY A 30 -7.14 3.92 -3.90
C GLY A 30 -6.26 3.32 -2.81
N GLY A 31 -4.96 3.17 -3.08
CA GLY A 31 -3.97 2.75 -2.08
C GLY A 31 -3.87 3.69 -0.88
N LEU A 32 -3.98 5.02 -1.11
CA LEU A 32 -4.03 6.03 -0.04
C LEU A 32 -5.32 5.90 0.78
N LEU A 33 -6.48 5.74 0.15
CA LEU A 33 -7.75 5.63 0.87
C LEU A 33 -7.92 4.28 1.60
N GLY A 34 -7.15 3.27 1.19
CA GLY A 34 -7.22 1.89 1.68
C GLY A 34 -7.09 1.74 3.20
N PRO A 35 -6.04 2.25 3.86
CA PRO A 35 -5.85 2.10 5.30
C PRO A 35 -7.06 2.54 6.14
N GLY A 36 -7.71 3.66 5.79
CA GLY A 36 -8.92 4.12 6.48
C GLY A 36 -10.09 3.17 6.29
N LEU A 37 -10.34 2.73 5.06
CA LEU A 37 -11.39 1.74 4.77
C LEU A 37 -11.15 0.44 5.52
N ILE A 38 -9.92 -0.10 5.45
CA ILE A 38 -9.57 -1.39 6.05
C ILE A 38 -9.62 -1.29 7.58
N ALA A 39 -9.13 -0.21 8.19
CA ALA A 39 -9.22 -0.06 9.64
C ALA A 39 -10.68 -0.08 10.15
N LEU A 40 -11.61 0.51 9.39
CA LEU A 40 -13.01 0.68 9.77
C LEU A 40 -13.92 -0.48 9.34
N ASP A 41 -13.59 -1.21 8.28
CA ASP A 41 -14.39 -2.32 7.76
C ASP A 41 -13.82 -3.68 8.21
N GLY A 42 -14.52 -4.32 9.12
CA GLY A 42 -14.16 -5.64 9.65
C GLY A 42 -14.43 -6.82 8.71
N GLU A 43 -14.99 -6.59 7.52
CA GLU A 43 -15.33 -7.65 6.57
C GLU A 43 -14.25 -7.87 5.51
N ILE A 44 -13.20 -7.05 5.48
CA ILE A 44 -12.07 -7.20 4.54
C ILE A 44 -11.07 -8.19 5.14
N ASP A 45 -10.90 -9.33 4.48
CA ASP A 45 -9.99 -10.43 4.90
C ASP A 45 -8.60 -10.32 4.25
N MET A 46 -8.51 -9.59 3.14
CA MET A 46 -7.28 -9.37 2.38
C MET A 46 -7.26 -7.98 1.75
N ALA A 47 -6.09 -7.35 1.68
CA ALA A 47 -5.91 -6.10 0.99
C ALA A 47 -4.58 -6.04 0.23
N ILE A 48 -4.60 -5.36 -0.92
CA ILE A 48 -3.42 -4.96 -1.67
C ILE A 48 -3.46 -3.45 -1.84
N LEU A 49 -2.40 -2.80 -1.37
CA LEU A 49 -2.16 -1.37 -1.57
C LEU A 49 -1.01 -1.25 -2.57
N SER A 50 -1.31 -0.90 -3.81
CA SER A 50 -0.34 -0.72 -4.89
C SER A 50 -0.03 0.76 -5.08
N VAL A 51 1.27 1.07 -5.12
CA VAL A 51 1.83 2.43 -5.11
C VAL A 51 1.11 3.40 -4.13
N PRO A 52 0.87 2.99 -2.86
CA PRO A 52 0.24 3.85 -1.87
C PRO A 52 1.25 4.79 -1.22
N GLY A 53 0.74 5.74 -0.44
CA GLY A 53 1.51 6.59 0.45
C GLY A 53 0.72 6.94 1.70
N GLY A 54 1.42 7.46 2.71
CA GLY A 54 0.83 8.11 3.89
C GLY A 54 1.66 9.33 4.26
N HIS A 55 1.31 10.03 5.34
CA HIS A 55 1.96 11.29 5.71
C HIS A 55 1.77 12.33 4.60
N LEU A 56 0.51 12.71 4.34
CA LEU A 56 0.09 13.51 3.18
C LEU A 56 0.77 14.88 3.10
N THR A 57 1.23 15.44 4.22
CA THR A 57 2.03 16.66 4.23
C THR A 57 3.38 16.51 3.55
N THR A 58 3.95 15.29 3.49
CA THR A 58 5.16 15.00 2.70
C THR A 58 4.93 15.20 1.21
N PHE A 59 3.71 15.08 0.68
CA PHE A 59 3.44 15.42 -0.72
C PHE A 59 3.66 16.92 -1.01
N ILE A 60 3.52 17.78 0.00
CA ILE A 60 3.78 19.22 -0.10
C ILE A 60 5.29 19.49 -0.03
N THR A 61 6.06 18.63 0.63
CA THR A 61 7.47 18.89 0.94
C THR A 61 8.46 17.98 0.24
N ASP A 62 8.03 16.97 -0.52
CA ASP A 62 8.90 15.96 -1.13
C ASP A 62 8.38 15.54 -2.51
N ASN A 63 7.90 16.51 -3.30
CA ASN A 63 7.44 16.29 -4.67
C ASN A 63 8.14 17.29 -5.60
N SER A 64 8.75 16.77 -6.67
CA SER A 64 9.44 17.56 -7.70
C SER A 64 8.55 18.64 -8.33
N ALA A 65 7.24 18.39 -8.43
CA ALA A 65 6.26 19.36 -8.90
C ALA A 65 6.09 20.52 -7.91
N VAL A 66 6.20 20.27 -6.60
CA VAL A 66 6.08 21.31 -5.57
C VAL A 66 7.40 22.05 -5.39
N ASP A 67 8.56 21.41 -5.57
CA ASP A 67 9.86 22.07 -5.48
C ASP A 67 9.99 23.29 -6.40
N ALA A 68 9.41 23.21 -7.60
CA ALA A 68 9.39 24.33 -8.54
C ALA A 68 8.57 25.54 -8.04
N PHE A 69 7.53 25.31 -7.23
CA PHE A 69 6.62 26.35 -6.72
C PHE A 69 6.82 26.67 -5.24
N ARG A 70 7.62 25.89 -4.52
CA ARG A 70 7.90 26.05 -3.08
C ARG A 70 8.37 27.45 -2.74
N PRO A 71 9.31 28.09 -3.47
CA PRO A 71 9.71 29.47 -3.17
C PRO A 71 8.55 30.47 -3.29
N VAL A 72 7.60 30.23 -4.19
CA VAL A 72 6.40 31.08 -4.35
C VAL A 72 5.45 30.87 -3.18
N LEU A 73 5.19 29.63 -2.78
CA LEU A 73 4.36 29.30 -1.62
C LEU A 73 4.93 29.89 -0.32
N ILE A 74 6.24 29.73 -0.09
CA ILE A 74 6.96 30.30 1.04
C ILE A 74 6.79 31.83 1.07
N ASN A 75 6.99 32.50 -0.08
CA ASN A 75 6.84 33.95 -0.15
C ASN A 75 5.39 34.41 0.08
N LEU A 76 4.39 33.68 -0.43
CA LEU A 76 2.97 33.99 -0.21
C LEU A 76 2.55 33.85 1.26
N ILE A 77 3.17 32.90 1.96
CA ILE A 77 2.89 32.60 3.36
C ILE A 77 3.64 33.55 4.31
N GLY A 78 4.68 34.25 3.83
CA GLY A 78 5.40 35.27 4.58
C GLY A 78 6.83 34.90 4.99
N GLY A 79 7.39 33.84 4.40
CA GLY A 79 8.76 33.37 4.63
C GLY A 79 8.83 31.94 5.16
N GLU A 80 10.04 31.36 5.20
CA GLU A 80 10.27 29.97 5.63
C GLU A 80 9.80 29.73 7.06
N GLU A 81 10.09 30.68 7.96
CA GLU A 81 9.71 30.55 9.36
C GLU A 81 8.18 30.45 9.55
N GLU A 82 7.41 31.23 8.78
CA GLU A 82 5.95 31.21 8.86
C GLU A 82 5.37 29.98 8.15
N PHE A 83 6.02 29.52 7.08
CA PHE A 83 5.70 28.26 6.42
C PHE A 83 5.86 27.07 7.38
N ASP A 84 7.00 26.97 8.06
CA ASP A 84 7.31 25.91 9.01
C ASP A 84 6.36 25.93 10.22
N ARG A 85 5.98 27.12 10.70
CA ARG A 85 4.98 27.27 11.78
C ARG A 85 3.57 26.85 11.39
N LEU A 86 3.22 26.96 10.10
CA LEU A 86 1.91 26.56 9.61
C LEU A 86 1.81 25.07 9.26
N LEU A 87 2.93 24.40 9.01
CA LEU A 87 2.93 22.97 8.70
C LEU A 87 2.20 22.11 9.75
N PRO A 88 2.39 22.28 11.08
CA PRO A 88 1.62 21.54 12.08
C PRO A 88 0.11 21.80 12.04
N VAL A 89 -0.31 23.02 11.65
CA VAL A 89 -1.74 23.37 11.54
C VAL A 89 -2.35 22.67 10.33
N VAL A 90 -1.64 22.66 9.20
CA VAL A 90 -2.05 21.93 8.00
C VAL A 90 -2.07 20.42 8.26
N GLN A 91 -1.07 19.90 8.97
CA GLN A 91 -1.03 18.50 9.40
C GLN A 91 -2.29 18.14 10.20
N ALA A 92 -2.61 18.91 11.26
CA ALA A 92 -3.79 18.64 12.08
C ALA A 92 -5.12 18.69 11.30
N LEU A 93 -5.21 19.50 10.23
CA LEU A 93 -6.38 19.55 9.36
C LEU A 93 -6.50 18.34 8.42
N ILE A 94 -5.37 17.76 8.03
CA ILE A 94 -5.31 16.64 7.06
C ILE A 94 -5.23 15.28 7.78
N ASP A 95 -4.76 15.23 9.03
CA ASP A 95 -4.66 14.01 9.86
C ASP A 95 -5.90 13.11 9.80
N PRO A 96 -7.15 13.62 9.86
CA PRO A 96 -8.35 12.79 9.76
C PRO A 96 -8.53 12.07 8.42
N ALA A 97 -7.82 12.53 7.37
CA ALA A 97 -7.81 11.94 6.04
C ALA A 97 -6.45 11.30 5.69
N ASP A 98 -5.45 11.37 6.59
CA ASP A 98 -4.12 10.84 6.34
C ASP A 98 -4.13 9.30 6.49
N PRO A 99 -3.66 8.55 5.48
CA PRO A 99 -3.59 7.09 5.54
C PRO A 99 -2.74 6.59 6.72
N ALA A 100 -1.69 7.33 7.10
CA ALA A 100 -0.81 6.98 8.20
C ALA A 100 -1.50 7.06 9.57
N THR A 101 -2.55 7.87 9.72
CA THR A 101 -3.35 7.95 10.95
C THR A 101 -4.12 6.65 11.21
N PHE A 102 -4.57 5.97 10.15
CA PHE A 102 -5.34 4.73 10.25
C PHE A 102 -4.47 3.47 10.24
N ALA A 103 -3.26 3.55 9.69
CA ALA A 103 -2.36 2.42 9.51
C ALA A 103 -2.11 1.57 10.78
N PRO A 104 -1.92 2.13 11.99
CA PRO A 104 -1.76 1.33 13.22
C PRO A 104 -2.95 0.42 13.52
N PHE A 105 -4.14 0.76 13.02
CA PHE A 105 -5.38 0.02 13.22
C PHE A 105 -5.72 -0.94 12.06
N VAL A 106 -4.78 -1.17 11.13
CA VAL A 106 -4.96 -2.14 10.03
C VAL A 106 -4.47 -3.52 10.43
N LEU A 107 -3.21 -3.64 10.85
CA LEU A 107 -2.59 -4.90 11.29
C LEU A 107 -2.56 -5.07 12.81
N GLY A 108 -2.73 -3.97 13.54
CA GLY A 108 -2.75 -3.93 15.01
C GLY A 108 -4.16 -3.99 15.59
N GLU A 109 -4.46 -3.08 16.51
CA GLU A 109 -5.77 -3.00 17.19
C GLU A 109 -6.82 -2.45 16.23
N ARG A 110 -7.60 -3.33 15.58
CA ARG A 110 -8.62 -2.93 14.59
C ARG A 110 -9.66 -1.97 15.23
N LEU A 111 -10.05 -0.92 14.49
CA LEU A 111 -11.18 -0.06 14.89
C LEU A 111 -12.53 -0.78 14.72
N ALA A 112 -12.59 -1.79 13.85
CA ALA A 112 -13.72 -2.69 13.69
C ALA A 112 -13.77 -3.73 14.86
N PRO A 113 -14.75 -3.67 15.79
CA PRO A 113 -14.69 -4.37 17.08
C PRO A 113 -14.75 -5.90 17.07
N SER A 114 -14.83 -6.54 15.89
CA SER A 114 -15.09 -7.98 15.77
C SER A 114 -14.29 -8.68 14.65
N ALA A 115 -13.27 -8.03 14.11
CA ALA A 115 -12.48 -8.55 12.99
C ALA A 115 -11.01 -8.72 13.35
N GLY A 116 -10.41 -9.82 12.89
CA GLY A 116 -8.95 -9.98 12.89
C GLY A 116 -8.29 -9.09 11.84
N PRO A 117 -6.96 -8.90 11.87
CA PRO A 117 -6.24 -8.20 10.81
C PRO A 117 -6.37 -8.92 9.46
N PRO A 118 -6.34 -8.20 8.31
CA PRO A 118 -6.36 -8.82 7.00
C PRO A 118 -4.96 -9.26 6.58
N ASN A 119 -4.89 -10.17 5.60
CA ASN A 119 -3.67 -10.34 4.82
C ASN A 119 -3.37 -9.05 4.06
N LEU A 120 -2.14 -8.52 4.10
CA LEU A 120 -1.80 -7.22 3.50
C LEU A 120 -0.54 -7.25 2.64
N LEU A 121 -0.68 -6.96 1.35
CA LEU A 121 0.45 -6.66 0.47
C LEU A 121 0.53 -5.14 0.22
N VAL A 122 1.66 -4.53 0.57
CA VAL A 122 1.97 -3.14 0.21
C VAL A 122 3.10 -3.17 -0.82
N ALA A 123 2.78 -2.90 -2.08
CA ALA A 123 3.75 -2.88 -3.17
C ALA A 123 3.96 -1.44 -3.64
N VAL A 124 5.20 -0.94 -3.58
CA VAL A 124 5.55 0.42 -4.01
C VAL A 124 6.54 0.42 -5.16
N ALA A 125 6.51 1.47 -5.96
CA ALA A 125 7.54 1.80 -6.92
C ALA A 125 8.69 2.52 -6.20
N ALA A 126 9.93 2.06 -6.35
CA ALA A 126 11.08 2.68 -5.70
C ALA A 126 11.43 4.04 -6.29
N TYR A 127 11.08 4.27 -7.56
CA TYR A 127 11.31 5.51 -8.29
C TYR A 127 9.98 6.21 -8.64
N ASP A 128 8.98 6.07 -7.78
CA ASP A 128 7.68 6.70 -7.94
C ASP A 128 7.81 8.24 -8.06
N ASP A 129 7.28 8.78 -9.15
CA ASP A 129 7.36 10.19 -9.54
C ASP A 129 6.08 10.98 -9.20
N VAL A 130 5.06 10.31 -8.64
CA VAL A 130 3.75 10.90 -8.31
C VAL A 130 3.48 10.83 -6.80
N VAL A 131 3.68 9.64 -6.21
CA VAL A 131 3.56 9.36 -4.78
C VAL A 131 4.98 9.20 -4.23
N PRO A 132 5.53 10.20 -3.51
CA PRO A 132 6.94 10.17 -3.12
C PRO A 132 7.31 8.89 -2.37
N PRO A 133 8.41 8.18 -2.69
CA PRO A 133 8.75 6.91 -2.05
C PRO A 133 8.87 6.99 -0.52
N SER A 134 9.24 8.16 0.02
CA SER A 134 9.25 8.44 1.46
C SER A 134 7.87 8.26 2.12
N THR A 135 6.78 8.58 1.42
CA THR A 135 5.39 8.43 1.90
C THR A 135 4.98 6.96 2.01
N GLY A 136 5.36 6.13 1.04
CA GLY A 136 5.13 4.68 1.08
C GLY A 136 5.90 4.02 2.24
N ARG A 137 7.13 4.46 2.48
CA ARG A 137 7.94 4.01 3.63
C ARG A 137 7.37 4.46 4.97
N ALA A 138 6.84 5.69 5.05
CA ALA A 138 6.16 6.18 6.23
C ALA A 138 4.91 5.36 6.55
N LEU A 139 4.10 5.05 5.52
CA LEU A 139 2.94 4.17 5.65
C LEU A 139 3.34 2.77 6.11
N ALA A 140 4.38 2.17 5.52
CA ALA A 140 4.87 0.85 5.90
C ALA A 140 5.28 0.77 7.38
N ARG A 141 5.97 1.80 7.89
CA ARG A 141 6.30 1.91 9.32
C ARG A 141 5.06 2.02 10.19
N ALA A 142 4.11 2.86 9.81
CA ALA A 142 2.87 3.05 10.57
C ALA A 142 1.99 1.79 10.60
N LEU A 143 2.01 0.98 9.54
CA LEU A 143 1.33 -0.32 9.46
C LEU A 143 1.99 -1.37 10.36
N GLY A 144 3.30 -1.26 10.62
CA GLY A 144 4.07 -2.32 11.28
C GLY A 144 4.28 -3.57 10.40
N ALA A 145 4.24 -3.42 9.07
CA ALA A 145 4.51 -4.51 8.13
C ALA A 145 6.01 -4.87 8.10
N VAL A 146 6.37 -6.07 7.68
CA VAL A 146 7.79 -6.43 7.46
C VAL A 146 8.28 -5.91 6.10
N HIS A 147 9.56 -5.59 5.98
CA HIS A 147 10.17 -5.24 4.69
C HIS A 147 10.58 -6.54 3.97
N VAL A 148 9.93 -6.86 2.87
CA VAL A 148 10.19 -8.07 2.09
C VAL A 148 11.35 -7.83 1.13
N SER A 149 12.36 -8.70 1.15
CA SER A 149 13.51 -8.58 0.24
C SER A 149 13.14 -8.92 -1.22
N PRO A 150 13.86 -8.41 -2.23
CA PRO A 150 15.05 -7.56 -2.15
C PRO A 150 14.76 -6.14 -1.62
N VAL A 151 15.68 -5.62 -0.80
CA VAL A 151 15.59 -4.26 -0.25
C VAL A 151 16.25 -3.28 -1.20
N VAL A 152 15.47 -2.34 -1.74
CA VAL A 152 15.99 -1.26 -2.61
C VAL A 152 16.51 -0.12 -1.75
N GLU A 153 15.70 0.33 -0.79
CA GLU A 153 16.06 1.35 0.18
C GLU A 153 15.58 0.94 1.57
N SER A 154 16.49 0.92 2.55
CA SER A 154 16.14 0.51 3.91
C SER A 154 15.04 1.39 4.50
N VAL A 155 14.09 0.74 5.19
CA VAL A 155 13.06 1.43 5.96
C VAL A 155 13.37 1.24 7.43
N ASP A 156 13.68 2.34 8.12
CA ASP A 156 13.96 2.30 9.55
C ASP A 156 12.84 1.61 10.33
N LEU A 157 13.22 0.86 11.36
CA LEU A 157 12.32 0.13 12.28
C LEU A 157 11.54 -1.04 11.67
N LEU A 158 11.64 -1.30 10.35
CA LEU A 158 11.04 -2.49 9.76
C LEU A 158 12.05 -3.64 9.69
N PRO A 159 11.75 -4.82 10.25
CA PRO A 159 12.58 -5.99 10.06
C PRO A 159 12.54 -6.44 8.59
N VAL A 160 13.69 -6.84 8.07
CA VAL A 160 13.80 -7.41 6.71
C VAL A 160 13.55 -8.91 6.77
N VAL A 161 12.71 -9.42 5.87
CA VAL A 161 12.37 -10.85 5.76
C VAL A 161 12.52 -11.29 4.32
N ASP A 162 13.16 -12.45 4.11
CA ASP A 162 13.30 -13.02 2.78
C ASP A 162 12.02 -13.71 2.31
N PRO A 163 11.62 -13.55 1.04
CA PRO A 163 10.49 -14.28 0.46
C PRO A 163 10.82 -15.78 0.29
N PRO A 164 9.81 -16.66 0.30
CA PRO A 164 8.39 -16.36 0.43
C PRO A 164 7.97 -16.05 1.88
N VAL A 165 7.24 -14.95 2.07
CA VAL A 165 6.66 -14.56 3.36
C VAL A 165 5.24 -15.09 3.47
N LYS A 166 4.95 -15.80 4.56
CA LYS A 166 3.64 -16.37 4.90
C LYS A 166 3.41 -16.32 6.41
N GLU A 167 2.17 -16.04 6.84
CA GLU A 167 1.73 -16.19 8.23
C GLU A 167 2.69 -15.55 9.25
N ASN A 168 3.26 -14.39 8.91
CA ASN A 168 4.32 -13.76 9.69
C ASN A 168 3.81 -12.90 10.85
N LEU A 169 2.50 -12.63 10.91
CA LEU A 169 1.85 -11.83 11.95
C LEU A 169 0.65 -12.56 12.59
N ALA A 170 0.08 -11.93 13.62
CA ALA A 170 -1.13 -12.39 14.32
C ALA A 170 -1.09 -13.88 14.69
N GLU A 171 -0.05 -14.29 15.43
CA GLU A 171 0.15 -15.68 15.90
C GLU A 171 0.19 -16.73 14.77
N GLY A 172 0.56 -16.34 13.55
CA GLY A 172 0.66 -17.27 12.43
C GLY A 172 -0.61 -17.35 11.57
N THR A 173 -1.46 -16.32 11.59
CA THR A 173 -2.72 -16.33 10.81
C THR A 173 -2.75 -15.30 9.69
N VAL A 174 -1.84 -14.33 9.71
CA VAL A 174 -1.82 -13.21 8.75
C VAL A 174 -0.47 -13.10 8.07
N THR A 175 -0.51 -12.97 6.75
CA THR A 175 0.63 -12.56 5.93
C THR A 175 0.54 -11.06 5.67
N ALA A 176 1.57 -10.31 6.08
CA ALA A 176 1.68 -8.91 5.70
C ALA A 176 3.11 -8.48 5.39
N GLY A 177 3.30 -7.69 4.34
CA GLY A 177 4.61 -7.24 3.91
C GLY A 177 4.60 -6.00 3.02
N PHE A 178 5.69 -5.26 3.09
CA PHE A 178 6.03 -4.13 2.26
C PHE A 178 7.12 -4.55 1.26
N PHE A 179 6.84 -4.40 -0.03
CA PHE A 179 7.74 -4.76 -1.12
C PHE A 179 8.04 -3.54 -2.00
N GLN A 180 9.31 -3.30 -2.27
CA GLN A 180 9.75 -2.24 -3.19
C GLN A 180 10.12 -2.84 -4.54
N LEU A 181 9.40 -2.46 -5.58
CA LEU A 181 9.84 -2.73 -6.94
C LEU A 181 10.84 -1.64 -7.36
N ASP A 182 12.07 -2.01 -7.71
CA ASP A 182 13.03 -1.09 -8.36
C ASP A 182 12.89 -1.08 -9.88
N ARG A 183 12.42 -2.19 -10.44
CA ARG A 183 12.30 -2.37 -11.89
C ARG A 183 11.04 -3.12 -12.26
N VAL A 184 10.58 -2.87 -13.48
CA VAL A 184 9.42 -3.52 -14.07
C VAL A 184 9.60 -3.69 -15.57
N THR A 185 8.87 -4.64 -16.14
CA THR A 185 8.75 -4.82 -17.58
C THR A 185 7.49 -4.13 -18.09
N ASP A 186 7.66 -3.12 -18.94
CA ASP A 186 6.58 -2.36 -19.58
C ASP A 186 6.85 -2.26 -21.09
N GLY A 187 5.82 -2.51 -21.90
CA GLY A 187 5.98 -2.58 -23.36
C GLY A 187 7.06 -3.55 -23.85
N GLY A 188 7.38 -4.59 -23.05
CA GLY A 188 8.44 -5.57 -23.34
C GLY A 188 9.87 -5.06 -23.07
N ARG A 189 10.03 -3.94 -22.37
CA ARG A 189 11.33 -3.39 -21.98
C ARG A 189 11.43 -3.33 -20.47
N LEU A 190 12.60 -3.70 -19.96
CA LEU A 190 12.95 -3.49 -18.57
C LEU A 190 13.24 -1.99 -18.34
N GLN A 191 12.60 -1.41 -17.34
CA GLN A 191 12.75 -0.01 -16.98
C GLN A 191 12.58 0.21 -15.47
N PRO A 192 13.02 1.36 -14.92
CA PRO A 192 12.76 1.71 -13.53
C PRO A 192 11.27 1.64 -13.19
N ALA A 193 10.97 1.15 -12.00
CA ALA A 193 9.62 1.13 -11.45
C ALA A 193 9.20 2.55 -11.05
N GLU A 194 8.26 3.10 -11.80
CA GLU A 194 7.66 4.43 -11.65
C GLU A 194 6.16 4.29 -11.36
N HIS A 195 5.48 5.39 -11.06
CA HIS A 195 4.09 5.35 -10.57
C HIS A 195 3.12 4.64 -11.54
N THR A 196 3.24 4.98 -12.83
CA THR A 196 2.26 4.58 -13.85
C THR A 196 2.55 3.21 -14.44
N ASN A 197 3.82 2.81 -14.51
CA ASN A 197 4.24 1.55 -15.11
C ASN A 197 4.21 0.38 -14.11
N THR A 198 4.26 0.65 -12.81
CA THR A 198 4.39 -0.40 -11.79
C THR A 198 3.11 -1.22 -11.57
N PRO A 199 1.91 -0.62 -11.36
CA PRO A 199 0.72 -1.39 -11.00
C PRO A 199 0.25 -2.39 -12.06
N LEU A 200 0.56 -2.12 -13.33
CA LEU A 200 0.19 -2.95 -14.47
C LEU A 200 1.33 -3.82 -14.98
N SER A 201 2.52 -3.72 -14.38
CA SER A 201 3.67 -4.54 -14.74
C SER A 201 3.43 -6.02 -14.51
N ILE A 202 4.09 -6.87 -15.29
CA ILE A 202 4.00 -8.33 -15.10
C ILE A 202 4.54 -8.75 -13.73
N GLU A 203 5.55 -8.04 -13.21
CA GLU A 203 6.12 -8.28 -11.89
C GLU A 203 5.10 -8.03 -10.77
N ALA A 204 4.50 -6.83 -10.73
CA ALA A 204 3.49 -6.51 -9.72
C ALA A 204 2.25 -7.42 -9.84
N GLN A 205 1.79 -7.69 -11.06
CA GLN A 205 0.64 -8.57 -11.30
C GLN A 205 0.92 -10.01 -10.89
N THR A 206 2.15 -10.50 -11.08
CA THR A 206 2.55 -11.85 -10.68
C THR A 206 2.58 -12.01 -9.17
N GLN A 207 3.21 -11.07 -8.45
CA GLN A 207 3.22 -11.09 -6.98
C GLN A 207 1.80 -10.97 -6.41
N MET A 208 1.00 -10.03 -6.94
CA MET A 208 -0.39 -9.85 -6.56
C MET A 208 -1.22 -11.13 -6.78
N ARG A 209 -1.04 -11.77 -7.94
CA ARG A 209 -1.77 -13.00 -8.28
C ARG A 209 -1.43 -14.14 -7.32
N VAL A 210 -0.15 -14.33 -6.98
CA VAL A 210 0.26 -15.34 -5.99
C VAL A 210 -0.37 -15.04 -4.63
N PHE A 211 -0.29 -13.79 -4.20
CA PHE A 211 -0.83 -13.36 -2.92
C PHE A 211 -2.33 -13.67 -2.79
N ILE A 212 -3.12 -13.38 -3.84
CA ILE A 212 -4.56 -13.62 -3.87
C ILE A 212 -4.89 -15.11 -4.04
N MET A 213 -4.27 -15.80 -5.00
CA MET A 213 -4.71 -17.12 -5.43
C MET A 213 -4.43 -18.19 -4.39
N ASP A 214 -3.31 -18.11 -3.67
CA ASP A 214 -3.04 -19.08 -2.60
C ASP A 214 -4.09 -18.98 -1.48
N TRP A 215 -4.53 -17.75 -1.17
CA TRP A 215 -5.60 -17.50 -0.22
C TRP A 215 -6.98 -17.94 -0.71
N LEU A 216 -7.37 -17.59 -1.95
CA LEU A 216 -8.64 -18.01 -2.54
C LEU A 216 -8.78 -19.54 -2.64
N ASN A 217 -7.66 -20.26 -2.75
CA ASN A 217 -7.64 -21.72 -2.78
C ASN A 217 -7.62 -22.37 -1.38
N GLY A 218 -7.82 -21.58 -0.32
CA GLY A 218 -7.88 -22.05 1.07
C GLY A 218 -6.50 -22.21 1.74
N GLY A 219 -5.43 -21.71 1.13
CA GLY A 219 -4.10 -21.65 1.71
C GLY A 219 -3.81 -20.31 2.39
N ALA A 220 -2.60 -20.16 2.92
CA ALA A 220 -2.09 -18.88 3.41
C ALA A 220 -1.76 -17.94 2.24
N ALA A 221 -2.04 -16.65 2.38
CA ALA A 221 -1.55 -15.64 1.43
C ALA A 221 -0.02 -15.62 1.42
N VAL A 222 0.59 -15.34 0.26
CA VAL A 222 2.04 -15.45 0.07
C VAL A 222 2.60 -14.23 -0.64
N ILE A 223 3.63 -13.62 -0.05
CA ILE A 223 4.41 -12.58 -0.71
C ILE A 223 5.73 -13.21 -1.16
N ASP A 224 5.88 -13.40 -2.47
CA ASP A 224 7.09 -13.96 -3.09
C ASP A 224 7.81 -12.89 -3.93
N ASP A 225 9.08 -13.13 -4.28
CA ASP A 225 9.87 -12.25 -5.14
C ASP A 225 9.46 -12.41 -6.61
N PRO A 226 8.77 -11.42 -7.22
CA PRO A 226 8.37 -11.50 -8.62
C PRO A 226 9.56 -11.56 -9.56
N TYR A 227 10.72 -11.02 -9.19
CA TYR A 227 11.91 -11.04 -10.02
C TYR A 227 12.48 -12.45 -10.17
N ARG A 228 12.54 -13.20 -9.06
CA ARG A 228 12.92 -14.62 -9.08
C ARG A 228 11.89 -15.46 -9.83
N MET A 229 10.60 -15.15 -9.69
CA MET A 229 9.53 -15.90 -10.35
C MET A 229 9.52 -15.75 -11.87
N LEU A 230 9.91 -14.57 -12.36
CA LEU A 230 9.86 -14.20 -13.78
C LEU A 230 11.23 -14.18 -14.45
N ASP A 231 12.29 -14.50 -13.71
CA ASP A 231 13.68 -14.31 -14.13
C ASP A 231 13.98 -12.86 -14.59
N THR A 232 13.34 -11.86 -13.96
CA THR A 232 13.50 -10.43 -14.31
C THR A 232 14.92 -9.96 -13.92
N PRO A 233 15.81 -9.64 -14.88
CA PRO A 233 17.18 -9.25 -14.58
C PRO A 233 17.24 -7.88 -13.91
N PRO A 234 18.31 -7.55 -13.17
CA PRO A 234 18.52 -6.20 -12.65
C PRO A 234 18.59 -5.16 -13.77
N LEU A 235 18.33 -3.90 -13.43
CA LEU A 235 18.54 -2.79 -14.36
C LEU A 235 20.03 -2.70 -14.76
N PRO A 236 20.33 -2.33 -16.01
CA PRO A 236 21.70 -2.19 -16.50
C PRO A 236 22.47 -1.01 -15.90
#